data_AF-A0A943JMB8-F1
#
_entry.id   AF-A0A943JMB8-F1
#
_cell.length_a   1.000
_cell.length_b   1.000
_cell.length_c   1.000
_cell.angle_alpha   90.00
_cell.angle_beta   90.00
_cell.angle_gamma   90.00
#
_symmetry.space_group_name_H-M   'P 1'
#
loop_
_entity.id
_entity.type
_entity.pdbx_description
1 polymer ?
#
loop_
_entity_poly.entity_id
_entity_poly.type
_entity_poly.pdbx_seq_one_letter_code
_entity_poly.pdbx_strand_id
1 'polypeptide(L)'
;MSYTLKLSILNELIKMGKLNSVFGFDGNFTQEQLDSITSLQLTDCDSIDGISLLRNLQTLKIISSKLESFGSIGPINKIANFSEINKLINLKRLYIANDYNIRFLDISNLSNLETLKIFNAPNLSWIKGLSQLNLSEVVICDCSLSSIGNAKDYIINTSLAANNIIDINLASSLLQDKKLLTKKYDAGLTNIRFGEHVYANDEIYTINVYQMLEMHKIAMDIIRRLKLDGLSDLEKAFRIYVYAIGTLKYDTEGLNYRNNNDLDNISKDKREYFSRRMMIINSAFGAFTQRKVVCDGYVNMIKYLLSLCGISSKTVICQKENGQLHSALKIQIDGKWCYCDPEQDSYKKVRYFNLSKDEMEKLYTLSMKEQFDNGEMKEGTYGQYYKRLHR
;
A
#
# COMPACT_ATOMS: atom_id res chain seq x y z
N MET A 1 15.14 -24.14 9.05
CA MET A 1 13.95 -23.43 9.54
C MET A 1 14.38 -22.39 10.57
N SER A 2 13.99 -21.12 10.41
CA SER A 2 14.34 -20.05 11.35
C SER A 2 13.70 -20.26 12.73
N TYR A 3 14.25 -19.67 13.79
CA TYR A 3 13.72 -19.80 15.15
C TYR A 3 12.29 -19.21 15.28
N THR A 4 12.08 -18.00 14.76
CA THR A 4 10.77 -17.33 14.81
C THR A 4 9.70 -18.04 13.98
N LEU A 5 10.08 -18.67 12.85
CA LEU A 5 9.19 -19.56 12.11
C LEU A 5 8.85 -20.82 12.91
N LYS A 6 9.84 -21.45 13.57
CA LYS A 6 9.58 -22.61 14.44
C LYS A 6 8.61 -22.25 15.57
N LEU A 7 8.75 -21.09 16.20
CA LEU A 7 7.80 -20.62 17.22
C LEU A 7 6.39 -20.45 16.67
N SER A 8 6.25 -19.88 15.46
CA SER A 8 4.95 -19.71 14.81
C SER A 8 4.28 -21.07 14.52
N ILE A 9 5.06 -22.04 14.03
CA ILE A 9 4.62 -23.42 13.77
C ILE A 9 4.23 -24.13 15.07
N LEU A 10 5.06 -24.03 16.11
CA LEU A 10 4.79 -24.62 17.42
C LEU A 10 3.47 -24.11 18.01
N ASN A 11 3.27 -22.79 17.98
CA ASN A 11 2.03 -22.16 18.45
C ASN A 11 0.81 -22.64 17.66
N GLU A 12 0.94 -22.82 16.35
CA GLU A 12 -0.15 -23.34 15.52
C GLU A 12 -0.48 -24.81 15.85
N LEU A 13 0.54 -25.66 16.01
CA LEU A 13 0.36 -27.05 16.42
C LEU A 13 -0.29 -27.19 17.80
N ILE A 14 0.05 -26.31 18.74
CA ILE A 14 -0.59 -26.25 20.06
C ILE A 14 -2.06 -25.85 19.93
N LYS A 15 -2.37 -24.82 19.13
CA LYS A 15 -3.77 -24.42 18.86
C LYS A 15 -4.59 -25.53 18.22
N MET A 16 -3.97 -26.35 17.37
CA MET A 16 -4.58 -27.51 16.74
C MET A 16 -4.70 -28.73 17.67
N GLY A 17 -4.18 -28.67 18.91
CA GLY A 17 -4.15 -29.80 19.84
C GLY A 17 -3.20 -30.93 19.43
N LYS A 18 -2.24 -30.66 18.52
CA LYS A 18 -1.23 -31.61 18.05
C LYS A 18 0.02 -31.65 18.94
N LEU A 19 0.21 -30.61 19.75
CA LEU A 19 1.24 -30.52 20.77
C LEU A 19 0.63 -29.92 22.05
N ASN A 20 1.11 -30.38 23.22
CA ASN A 20 0.51 -30.02 24.51
C ASN A 20 1.05 -28.69 25.07
N SER A 21 2.32 -28.37 24.83
CA SER A 21 2.92 -27.14 25.36
C SER A 21 4.18 -26.74 24.60
N VAL A 22 4.62 -25.50 24.82
CA VAL A 22 5.93 -25.00 24.34
C VAL A 22 7.08 -25.60 25.17
N PHE A 23 6.82 -25.98 26.42
CA PHE A 23 7.85 -26.50 27.33
C PHE A 23 8.25 -27.93 26.94
N GLY A 24 9.57 -28.16 26.85
CA GLY A 24 10.13 -29.45 26.46
C GLY A 24 10.17 -29.72 24.95
N PHE A 25 9.82 -28.72 24.11
CA PHE A 25 10.04 -28.82 22.68
C PHE A 25 11.54 -28.82 22.36
N ASP A 26 12.03 -29.88 21.71
CA ASP A 26 13.44 -30.10 21.38
C ASP A 26 13.94 -29.28 20.19
N GLY A 27 13.04 -28.49 19.58
CA GLY A 27 13.34 -27.66 18.42
C GLY A 27 13.08 -28.34 17.07
N ASN A 28 12.61 -29.58 17.02
CA ASN A 28 12.39 -30.34 15.79
C ASN A 28 10.94 -30.79 15.63
N PHE A 29 10.45 -30.73 14.40
CA PHE A 29 9.12 -31.22 14.05
C PHE A 29 9.23 -32.52 13.25
N THR A 30 8.34 -33.47 13.49
CA THR A 30 8.16 -34.61 12.57
C THR A 30 7.51 -34.12 11.29
N GLN A 31 7.70 -34.85 10.19
CA GLN A 31 7.04 -34.48 8.94
C GLN A 31 5.51 -34.55 9.06
N GLU A 32 4.96 -35.50 9.83
CA GLU A 32 3.53 -35.59 10.11
C GLU A 32 2.98 -34.32 10.78
N GLN A 33 3.72 -33.76 11.74
CA GLN A 33 3.36 -32.49 12.37
C GLN A 33 3.36 -31.35 11.35
N LEU A 34 4.42 -31.24 10.54
CA LEU A 34 4.52 -30.20 9.50
C LEU A 34 3.41 -30.34 8.44
N ASP A 35 3.12 -31.56 8.02
CA ASP A 35 2.10 -31.87 7.01
C ASP A 35 0.67 -31.65 7.52
N SER A 36 0.48 -31.60 8.86
CA SER A 36 -0.82 -31.26 9.44
C SER A 36 -1.18 -29.77 9.29
N ILE A 37 -0.18 -28.90 9.08
CA ILE A 37 -0.40 -27.45 8.97
C ILE A 37 -0.86 -27.11 7.56
N THR A 38 -2.12 -26.69 7.46
CA THR A 38 -2.74 -26.23 6.20
C THR A 38 -2.94 -24.72 6.15
N SER A 39 -2.82 -24.02 7.29
CA SER A 39 -2.91 -22.57 7.39
C SER A 39 -1.89 -22.07 8.41
N LEU A 40 -1.20 -20.98 8.11
CA LEU A 40 -0.24 -20.36 9.01
C LEU A 40 -0.32 -18.83 8.92
N GLN A 41 -0.29 -18.18 10.08
CA GLN A 41 -0.14 -16.73 10.19
C GLN A 41 1.19 -16.40 10.85
N LEU A 42 1.96 -15.54 10.21
CA LEU A 42 3.26 -15.06 10.65
C LEU A 42 3.15 -13.60 11.08
N THR A 43 3.60 -13.36 12.30
CA THR A 43 3.75 -12.05 12.95
C THR A 43 5.04 -12.10 13.78
N ASP A 44 5.80 -11.01 13.85
CA ASP A 44 7.09 -10.97 14.54
C ASP A 44 8.11 -12.00 14.02
N CYS A 45 8.09 -12.25 12.70
CA CYS A 45 8.95 -13.25 12.08
C CYS A 45 10.17 -12.60 11.43
N ASP A 46 11.37 -13.13 11.71
CA ASP A 46 12.61 -12.61 11.14
C ASP A 46 12.94 -13.21 9.76
N SER A 47 12.52 -14.46 9.51
CA SER A 47 12.77 -15.17 8.25
C SER A 47 11.78 -16.31 8.06
N ILE A 48 11.40 -16.57 6.81
CA ILE A 48 10.57 -17.71 6.41
C ILE A 48 11.39 -18.89 5.87
N ASP A 49 12.71 -18.91 6.07
CA ASP A 49 13.57 -20.01 5.60
C ASP A 49 13.09 -21.35 6.13
N GLY A 50 12.81 -22.30 5.23
CA GLY A 50 12.29 -23.62 5.56
C GLY A 50 10.77 -23.69 5.71
N ILE A 51 10.01 -22.62 5.44
CA ILE A 51 8.54 -22.69 5.35
C ILE A 51 8.09 -23.68 4.26
N SER A 52 8.92 -23.90 3.23
CA SER A 52 8.71 -24.88 2.17
C SER A 52 8.59 -26.33 2.66
N LEU A 53 8.97 -26.62 3.91
CA LEU A 53 8.77 -27.93 4.53
C LEU A 53 7.30 -28.19 4.90
N LEU A 54 6.45 -27.16 4.94
CA LEU A 54 5.01 -27.27 5.15
C LEU A 54 4.30 -27.63 3.84
N ARG A 55 4.42 -28.89 3.42
CA ARG A 55 4.03 -29.35 2.07
C ARG A 55 2.53 -29.18 1.79
N ASN A 56 1.69 -29.23 2.83
CA ASN A 56 0.24 -29.12 2.72
C ASN A 56 -0.28 -27.71 3.03
N LEU A 57 0.59 -26.71 3.15
CA LEU A 57 0.20 -25.34 3.45
C LEU A 57 -0.64 -24.75 2.29
N GLN A 58 -1.90 -24.43 2.59
CA GLN A 58 -2.84 -23.85 1.64
C GLN A 58 -3.09 -22.35 1.89
N THR A 59 -2.88 -21.87 3.10
CA THR A 59 -3.06 -20.45 3.47
C THR A 59 -1.85 -19.91 4.21
N LEU A 60 -1.30 -18.82 3.70
CA LEU A 60 -0.22 -18.08 4.36
C LEU A 60 -0.64 -16.63 4.56
N LYS A 61 -0.56 -16.16 5.80
CA LYS A 61 -0.73 -14.76 6.16
C LYS A 61 0.57 -14.23 6.75
N ILE A 62 1.11 -13.14 6.21
CA ILE A 62 2.27 -12.42 6.72
C ILE A 62 1.78 -11.04 7.09
N ILE A 63 1.64 -10.78 8.39
CA ILE A 63 1.02 -9.55 8.90
C ILE A 63 1.97 -8.89 9.87
N SER A 64 2.24 -7.60 9.67
CA SER A 64 2.96 -6.76 10.62
C SER A 64 2.06 -5.64 11.13
N SER A 65 2.55 -4.94 12.16
CA SER A 65 1.94 -3.71 12.63
C SER A 65 2.20 -2.55 11.66
N LYS A 66 1.25 -1.61 11.62
CA LYS A 66 1.36 -0.40 10.81
C LYS A 66 2.35 0.56 11.42
N LEU A 67 3.34 0.96 10.64
CA LEU A 67 4.37 1.90 11.09
C LEU A 67 3.93 3.36 10.96
N GLU A 68 2.82 3.63 10.26
CA GLU A 68 2.21 4.97 10.14
C GLU A 68 1.40 5.35 11.39
N SER A 69 1.13 4.39 12.28
CA SER A 69 0.35 4.64 13.49
C SER A 69 1.15 5.42 14.53
N PHE A 70 0.48 6.36 15.19
CA PHE A 70 1.00 7.10 16.35
C PHE A 70 0.60 6.46 17.70
N GLY A 71 -0.12 5.33 17.65
CA GLY A 71 -0.45 4.54 18.84
C GLY A 71 0.64 3.54 19.21
N SER A 72 0.32 2.62 20.11
CA SER A 72 1.20 1.48 20.41
C SER A 72 1.42 0.63 19.16
N ILE A 73 2.68 0.47 18.76
CA ILE A 73 3.06 -0.38 17.64
C ILE A 73 3.30 -1.79 18.16
N GLY A 74 2.60 -2.75 17.55
CA GLY A 74 2.73 -4.17 17.86
C GLY A 74 3.91 -4.82 17.13
N PRO A 75 3.88 -6.16 16.96
CA PRO A 75 4.97 -6.90 16.31
C PRO A 75 5.18 -6.51 14.85
N ILE A 76 6.43 -6.57 14.39
CA ILE A 76 6.85 -6.24 13.02
C ILE A 76 7.74 -7.37 12.49
N ASN A 77 7.43 -7.88 11.30
CA ASN A 77 8.28 -8.87 10.63
C ASN A 77 9.56 -8.22 10.11
N LYS A 78 10.66 -8.99 10.11
CA LYS A 78 11.95 -8.61 9.53
C LYS A 78 12.35 -9.49 8.34
N ILE A 79 11.36 -10.17 7.73
CA ILE A 79 11.56 -11.07 6.60
C ILE A 79 12.17 -10.28 5.43
N ALA A 80 13.44 -10.54 5.12
CA ALA A 80 14.12 -9.92 3.98
C ALA A 80 13.98 -10.73 2.68
N ASN A 81 13.79 -12.05 2.79
CA ASN A 81 13.74 -12.97 1.66
C ASN A 81 12.41 -13.72 1.59
N PHE A 82 11.65 -13.48 0.52
CA PHE A 82 10.34 -14.11 0.27
C PHE A 82 10.40 -15.28 -0.72
N SER A 83 11.59 -15.68 -1.18
CA SER A 83 11.75 -16.68 -2.27
C SER A 83 11.20 -18.07 -1.93
N GLU A 84 11.17 -18.46 -0.65
CA GLU A 84 10.59 -19.74 -0.22
C GLU A 84 9.09 -19.84 -0.51
N ILE A 85 8.37 -18.71 -0.62
CA ILE A 85 6.93 -18.71 -0.97
C ILE A 85 6.72 -19.41 -2.31
N ASN A 86 7.59 -19.20 -3.30
CA ASN A 86 7.49 -19.78 -4.64
C ASN A 86 7.65 -21.32 -4.65
N LYS A 87 8.00 -21.94 -3.52
CA LYS A 87 8.11 -23.40 -3.36
C LYS A 87 6.83 -24.01 -2.78
N LEU A 88 5.88 -23.20 -2.31
CA LEU A 88 4.63 -23.65 -1.70
C LEU A 88 3.57 -23.99 -2.75
N ILE A 89 3.81 -25.03 -3.55
CA ILE A 89 2.97 -25.38 -4.71
C ILE A 89 1.48 -25.66 -4.40
N ASN A 90 1.14 -25.96 -3.14
CA ASN A 90 -0.22 -26.20 -2.68
C ASN A 90 -0.90 -24.94 -2.11
N LEU A 91 -0.21 -23.79 -2.13
CA LEU A 91 -0.72 -22.54 -1.58
C LEU A 91 -1.89 -22.03 -2.44
N LYS A 92 -3.05 -21.87 -1.81
CA LYS A 92 -4.27 -21.33 -2.43
C LYS A 92 -4.50 -19.87 -2.10
N ARG A 93 -4.05 -19.43 -0.93
CA ARG A 93 -4.28 -18.06 -0.44
C ARG A 93 -3.03 -17.46 0.18
N LEU A 94 -2.64 -16.30 -0.32
CA LEU A 94 -1.53 -15.51 0.19
C LEU A 94 -2.02 -14.12 0.60
N TYR A 95 -1.76 -13.76 1.86
CA TYR A 95 -2.06 -12.45 2.41
C TYR A 95 -0.78 -11.83 2.96
N ILE A 96 -0.40 -10.64 2.50
CA ILE A 96 0.73 -9.86 3.01
C ILE A 96 0.20 -8.48 3.38
N ALA A 97 0.37 -8.06 4.64
CA ALA A 97 -0.13 -6.78 5.13
C ALA A 97 0.88 -6.05 6.00
N ASN A 98 1.03 -4.75 5.74
CA ASN A 98 1.94 -3.84 6.45
C ASN A 98 3.40 -4.31 6.40
N ASP A 99 3.83 -4.91 5.28
CA ASP A 99 5.20 -5.40 5.16
C ASP A 99 6.08 -4.36 4.46
N TYR A 100 7.02 -3.81 5.22
CA TYR A 100 7.92 -2.76 4.75
C TYR A 100 9.26 -3.32 4.25
N ASN A 101 9.50 -4.63 4.36
CA ASN A 101 10.76 -5.25 3.95
C ASN A 101 10.66 -5.87 2.54
N ILE A 102 9.48 -6.34 2.17
CA ILE A 102 9.25 -6.96 0.87
C ILE A 102 9.55 -5.99 -0.27
N ARG A 103 10.37 -6.44 -1.21
CA ARG A 103 10.71 -5.70 -2.44
C ARG A 103 10.31 -6.45 -3.70
N PHE A 104 10.40 -7.76 -3.65
CA PHE A 104 10.13 -8.68 -4.74
C PHE A 104 9.35 -9.88 -4.24
N LEU A 105 8.36 -10.32 -5.01
CA LEU A 105 7.60 -11.53 -4.77
C LEU A 105 7.55 -12.36 -6.05
N ASP A 106 8.01 -13.61 -5.99
CA ASP A 106 7.82 -14.58 -7.07
C ASP A 106 6.68 -15.53 -6.71
N ILE A 107 5.61 -15.50 -7.51
CA ILE A 107 4.46 -16.42 -7.40
C ILE A 107 4.33 -17.31 -8.64
N SER A 108 5.29 -17.30 -9.57
CA SER A 108 5.15 -17.95 -10.88
C SER A 108 4.92 -19.46 -10.82
N ASN A 109 5.36 -20.16 -9.76
CA ASN A 109 5.13 -21.59 -9.61
C ASN A 109 3.85 -21.93 -8.82
N LEU A 110 3.11 -20.92 -8.33
CA LEU A 110 1.94 -21.11 -7.48
C LEU A 110 0.67 -21.33 -8.30
N SER A 111 0.67 -22.38 -9.12
CA SER A 111 -0.45 -22.72 -10.03
C SER A 111 -1.80 -22.93 -9.33
N ASN A 112 -1.79 -23.28 -8.04
CA ASN A 112 -2.99 -23.44 -7.21
C ASN A 112 -3.41 -22.15 -6.47
N LEU A 113 -2.69 -21.03 -6.65
CA LEU A 113 -3.02 -19.78 -5.97
C LEU A 113 -4.30 -19.19 -6.56
N GLU A 114 -5.30 -19.04 -5.71
CA GLU A 114 -6.62 -18.50 -6.05
C GLU A 114 -6.78 -17.07 -5.52
N THR A 115 -6.22 -16.79 -4.34
CA THR A 115 -6.33 -15.50 -3.66
C THR A 115 -4.97 -14.87 -3.41
N LEU A 116 -4.80 -13.64 -3.88
CA LEU A 116 -3.65 -12.80 -3.57
C LEU A 116 -4.11 -11.48 -2.97
N LYS A 117 -3.77 -11.23 -1.71
CA LYS A 117 -3.99 -9.93 -1.07
C LYS A 117 -2.67 -9.36 -0.57
N ILE A 118 -2.32 -8.18 -1.05
CA ILE A 118 -1.16 -7.42 -0.61
C ILE A 118 -1.63 -5.99 -0.31
N PHE A 119 -1.49 -5.57 0.94
CA PHE A 119 -1.91 -4.24 1.37
C PHE A 119 -0.82 -3.57 2.20
N ASN A 120 -0.56 -2.30 1.92
CA ASN A 120 0.45 -1.52 2.63
C ASN A 120 1.80 -2.22 2.61
N ALA A 121 2.30 -2.46 1.39
CA ALA A 121 3.63 -3.02 1.14
C ALA A 121 4.43 -2.03 0.28
N PRO A 122 4.73 -0.82 0.81
CA PRO A 122 5.16 0.33 0.00
C PRO A 122 6.54 0.14 -0.64
N ASN A 123 7.29 -0.90 -0.28
CA ASN A 123 8.58 -1.23 -0.89
C ASN A 123 8.49 -2.35 -1.95
N LEU A 124 7.33 -3.01 -2.09
CA LEU A 124 7.10 -4.01 -3.13
C LEU A 124 7.02 -3.34 -4.50
N SER A 125 8.02 -3.57 -5.34
CA SER A 125 8.12 -2.96 -6.67
C SER A 125 7.92 -3.95 -7.82
N TRP A 126 7.95 -5.26 -7.54
CA TRP A 126 7.73 -6.26 -8.57
C TRP A 126 7.12 -7.56 -8.03
N ILE A 127 6.09 -8.06 -8.74
CA ILE A 127 5.51 -9.39 -8.53
C ILE A 127 5.68 -10.18 -9.83
N LYS A 128 6.51 -11.22 -9.80
CA LYS A 128 6.69 -12.13 -10.93
C LYS A 128 5.59 -13.18 -10.93
N GLY A 129 4.96 -13.40 -12.08
CA GLY A 129 3.85 -14.35 -12.26
C GLY A 129 2.46 -13.72 -12.11
N LEU A 130 2.34 -12.44 -11.76
CA LEU A 130 1.04 -11.79 -11.50
C LEU A 130 0.06 -11.87 -12.67
N SER A 131 0.53 -11.68 -13.91
CA SER A 131 -0.27 -11.78 -15.13
C SER A 131 -0.52 -13.22 -15.60
N GLN A 132 0.20 -14.21 -15.05
CA GLN A 132 0.21 -15.59 -15.54
C GLN A 132 -0.77 -16.49 -14.80
N LEU A 133 -1.13 -16.16 -13.57
CA LEU A 133 -1.99 -16.98 -12.72
C LEU A 133 -3.47 -16.66 -12.90
N ASN A 134 -4.30 -17.70 -12.78
CA ASN A 134 -5.76 -17.59 -12.76
C ASN A 134 -6.26 -17.29 -11.35
N LEU A 135 -6.24 -16.02 -10.96
CA LEU A 135 -6.65 -15.57 -9.63
C LEU A 135 -8.17 -15.32 -9.58
N SER A 136 -8.83 -15.86 -8.57
CA SER A 136 -10.26 -15.63 -8.30
C SER A 136 -10.51 -14.44 -7.37
N GLU A 137 -9.49 -14.01 -6.62
CA GLU A 137 -9.51 -12.81 -5.81
C GLU A 137 -8.13 -12.12 -5.79
N VAL A 138 -8.10 -10.84 -6.17
CA VAL A 138 -6.91 -9.99 -6.14
C VAL A 138 -7.23 -8.69 -5.41
N VAL A 139 -6.43 -8.37 -4.39
CA VAL A 139 -6.43 -7.06 -3.74
C VAL A 139 -4.98 -6.63 -3.56
N ILE A 140 -4.51 -5.70 -4.39
CA ILE A 140 -3.17 -5.12 -4.30
C ILE A 140 -3.36 -3.62 -4.16
N CYS A 141 -2.89 -3.03 -3.06
CA CYS A 141 -3.00 -1.60 -2.84
C CYS A 141 -1.91 -1.10 -1.89
N ASP A 142 -1.47 0.13 -2.11
CA ASP A 142 -0.38 0.80 -1.39
C ASP A 142 0.95 0.04 -1.55
N CYS A 143 1.30 -0.20 -2.82
CA CYS A 143 2.55 -0.83 -3.26
C CYS A 143 3.28 0.09 -4.26
N SER A 144 4.59 -0.10 -4.42
CA SER A 144 5.39 0.65 -5.41
C SER A 144 5.47 -0.07 -6.77
N LEU A 145 4.41 -0.78 -7.15
CA LEU A 145 4.37 -1.55 -8.40
C LEU A 145 4.17 -0.63 -9.60
N SER A 146 5.01 -0.79 -10.62
CA SER A 146 4.93 -0.04 -11.89
C SER A 146 4.43 -0.88 -13.07
N SER A 147 4.32 -2.21 -12.90
CA SER A 147 3.94 -3.11 -13.97
C SER A 147 3.11 -4.30 -13.46
N ILE A 148 2.08 -4.66 -14.22
CA ILE A 148 1.27 -5.87 -14.02
C ILE A 148 1.89 -7.09 -14.75
N GLY A 149 2.99 -6.88 -15.48
CA GLY A 149 3.50 -7.81 -16.48
C GLY A 149 2.73 -7.64 -17.80
N ASN A 150 2.28 -8.75 -18.40
CA ASN A 150 1.49 -8.69 -19.62
C ASN A 150 0.04 -8.28 -19.31
N ALA A 151 -0.36 -7.08 -19.74
CA ALA A 151 -1.68 -6.52 -19.45
C ALA A 151 -2.83 -7.37 -20.03
N LYS A 152 -2.71 -7.80 -21.29
CA LYS A 152 -3.66 -8.71 -21.94
C LYS A 152 -3.84 -10.00 -21.15
N ASP A 153 -2.75 -10.66 -20.76
CA ASP A 153 -2.80 -11.92 -20.02
C ASP A 153 -3.45 -11.71 -18.65
N TYR A 154 -3.09 -10.63 -17.94
CA TYR A 154 -3.73 -10.29 -16.67
C TYR A 154 -5.24 -10.12 -16.80
N ILE A 155 -5.70 -9.34 -17.78
CA ILE A 155 -7.13 -9.09 -18.03
C ILE A 155 -7.87 -10.40 -18.33
N ILE A 156 -7.24 -11.32 -19.05
CA ILE A 156 -7.83 -12.62 -19.40
C ILE A 156 -7.86 -13.55 -18.18
N ASN A 157 -6.73 -13.73 -17.50
CA ASN A 157 -6.57 -14.72 -16.43
C ASN A 157 -7.32 -14.33 -15.15
N THR A 158 -7.65 -13.04 -14.98
CA THR A 158 -8.44 -12.54 -13.85
C THR A 158 -9.87 -12.18 -14.21
N SER A 159 -10.36 -12.57 -15.39
CA SER A 159 -11.70 -12.18 -15.89
C SER A 159 -12.84 -12.66 -14.98
N LEU A 160 -12.65 -13.78 -14.28
CA LEU A 160 -13.64 -14.36 -13.37
C LEU A 160 -13.38 -14.02 -11.90
N ALA A 161 -12.43 -13.13 -11.62
CA ALA A 161 -12.14 -12.73 -10.24
C ALA A 161 -13.35 -11.98 -9.65
N ALA A 162 -13.89 -12.49 -8.53
CA ALA A 162 -15.02 -11.88 -7.84
C ALA A 162 -14.65 -10.48 -7.33
N ASN A 163 -13.43 -10.35 -6.82
CA ASN A 163 -12.82 -9.08 -6.43
C ASN A 163 -11.47 -8.95 -7.15
N ASN A 164 -11.31 -7.89 -7.94
CA ASN A 164 -10.04 -7.55 -8.56
C ASN A 164 -9.77 -6.06 -8.34
N ILE A 165 -9.04 -5.75 -7.28
CA ILE A 165 -8.62 -4.39 -6.93
C ILE A 165 -7.10 -4.36 -7.07
N ILE A 166 -6.61 -3.51 -7.97
CA ILE A 166 -5.17 -3.31 -8.19
C ILE A 166 -4.75 -1.89 -7.86
N ASP A 167 -3.50 -1.71 -7.48
CA ASP A 167 -2.96 -0.40 -7.12
C ASP A 167 -3.13 0.58 -8.28
N ILE A 168 -3.53 1.81 -7.98
CA ILE A 168 -3.76 2.85 -8.99
C ILE A 168 -2.53 3.11 -9.87
N ASN A 169 -1.31 2.90 -9.35
CA ASN A 169 -0.07 3.05 -10.10
C ASN A 169 0.10 2.01 -11.23
N LEU A 170 -0.61 0.88 -11.15
CA LEU A 170 -0.65 -0.13 -12.21
C LEU A 170 -1.53 0.27 -13.40
N ALA A 171 -2.26 1.38 -13.31
CA ALA A 171 -3.15 1.83 -14.38
C ALA A 171 -2.41 2.08 -15.70
N SER A 172 -1.23 2.71 -15.67
CA SER A 172 -0.46 2.95 -16.91
C SER A 172 -0.08 1.65 -17.63
N SER A 173 0.26 0.61 -16.87
CA SER A 173 0.57 -0.72 -17.38
C SER A 173 -0.67 -1.42 -17.93
N LEU A 174 -1.78 -1.43 -17.20
CA LEU A 174 -3.00 -2.14 -17.63
C LEU A 174 -3.70 -1.44 -18.81
N LEU A 175 -3.68 -0.10 -18.86
CA LEU A 175 -4.35 0.69 -19.90
C LEU A 175 -3.67 0.61 -21.27
N GLN A 176 -2.50 -0.04 -21.39
CA GLN A 176 -1.91 -0.41 -22.68
C GLN A 176 -2.89 -1.24 -23.53
N ASP A 177 -3.67 -2.10 -22.89
CA ASP A 177 -4.72 -2.93 -23.51
C ASP A 177 -6.15 -2.41 -23.23
N LYS A 178 -6.32 -1.08 -23.13
CA LYS A 178 -7.62 -0.43 -22.79
C LYS A 178 -8.82 -0.92 -23.61
N LYS A 179 -8.63 -1.30 -24.88
CA LYS A 179 -9.72 -1.82 -25.74
C LYS A 179 -10.23 -3.18 -25.25
N LEU A 180 -9.34 -4.06 -24.82
CA LEU A 180 -9.70 -5.35 -24.26
C LEU A 180 -10.35 -5.17 -22.88
N LEU A 181 -9.75 -4.31 -22.04
CA LEU A 181 -10.26 -4.02 -20.69
C LEU A 181 -11.70 -3.50 -20.74
N THR A 182 -11.96 -2.48 -21.55
CA THR A 182 -13.31 -1.90 -21.71
C THR A 182 -14.31 -2.91 -22.27
N LYS A 183 -13.94 -3.64 -23.34
CA LYS A 183 -14.80 -4.70 -23.90
C LYS A 183 -15.19 -5.76 -22.87
N LYS A 184 -14.24 -6.21 -22.04
CA LYS A 184 -14.51 -7.20 -20.99
C LYS A 184 -15.37 -6.59 -19.88
N TYR A 185 -15.11 -5.34 -19.51
CA TYR A 185 -15.85 -4.62 -18.47
C TYR A 185 -17.31 -4.41 -18.86
N ASP A 186 -17.58 -3.93 -20.08
CA ASP A 186 -18.94 -3.73 -20.60
C ASP A 186 -19.74 -5.03 -20.72
N ALA A 187 -19.05 -6.14 -20.98
CA ALA A 187 -19.65 -7.47 -21.04
C ALA A 187 -19.87 -8.11 -19.66
N GLY A 188 -19.50 -7.45 -18.55
CA GLY A 188 -19.54 -8.02 -17.21
C GLY A 188 -18.57 -9.19 -17.01
N LEU A 189 -17.54 -9.30 -17.87
CA LEU A 189 -16.53 -10.36 -17.88
C LEU A 189 -15.25 -9.95 -17.15
N THR A 190 -15.27 -8.87 -16.36
CA THR A 190 -14.20 -8.50 -15.45
C THR A 190 -14.75 -7.54 -14.40
N ASN A 191 -14.24 -7.66 -13.17
CA ASN A 191 -14.55 -6.74 -12.07
C ASN A 191 -13.29 -5.96 -11.62
N ILE A 192 -12.37 -5.70 -12.57
CA ILE A 192 -11.17 -4.89 -12.31
C ILE A 192 -11.57 -3.48 -11.85
N ARG A 193 -10.99 -3.08 -10.72
CA ARG A 193 -11.06 -1.75 -10.11
C ARG A 193 -9.67 -1.30 -9.70
N PHE A 194 -9.47 0.00 -9.61
CA PHE A 194 -8.21 0.60 -9.18
C PHE A 194 -8.36 1.09 -7.74
N GLY A 195 -7.45 0.64 -6.87
CA GLY A 195 -7.43 0.93 -5.45
C GLY A 195 -6.42 2.02 -5.11
N GLU A 196 -6.83 2.93 -4.25
CA GLU A 196 -5.98 3.93 -3.62
C GLU A 196 -6.21 3.91 -2.10
N HIS A 197 -5.13 3.93 -1.32
CA HIS A 197 -5.23 3.92 0.12
C HIS A 197 -5.56 5.32 0.65
N VAL A 198 -6.65 5.42 1.41
CA VAL A 198 -7.07 6.61 2.13
C VAL A 198 -6.74 6.44 3.60
N TYR A 199 -5.69 7.13 4.07
CA TYR A 199 -5.13 6.95 5.41
C TYR A 199 -6.04 7.50 6.51
N ALA A 200 -6.89 8.49 6.17
CA ALA A 200 -7.85 9.07 7.11
C ALA A 200 -8.74 8.03 7.82
N ASN A 201 -9.16 6.98 7.10
CA ASN A 201 -10.03 5.92 7.61
C ASN A 201 -9.41 4.52 7.44
N ASP A 202 -8.18 4.44 6.92
CA ASP A 202 -7.49 3.18 6.62
C ASP A 202 -8.29 2.27 5.66
N GLU A 203 -8.88 2.87 4.63
CA GLU A 203 -9.71 2.19 3.64
C GLU A 203 -9.09 2.21 2.25
N ILE A 204 -9.48 1.25 1.42
CA ILE A 204 -9.18 1.26 -0.02
C ILE A 204 -10.33 1.96 -0.74
N TYR A 205 -10.09 3.16 -1.23
CA TYR A 205 -11.00 3.76 -2.19
C TYR A 205 -10.84 3.07 -3.54
N THR A 206 -11.95 2.65 -4.14
CA THR A 206 -11.94 2.00 -5.45
C THR A 206 -12.60 2.87 -6.51
N ILE A 207 -11.95 3.00 -7.65
CA ILE A 207 -12.51 3.61 -8.86
C ILE A 207 -12.64 2.56 -9.96
N ASN A 208 -13.70 2.66 -10.75
CA ASN A 208 -13.97 1.72 -11.83
C ASN A 208 -13.14 2.02 -13.09
N VAL A 209 -13.23 1.15 -14.10
CA VAL A 209 -12.48 1.25 -15.36
C VAL A 209 -12.71 2.59 -16.06
N TYR A 210 -13.95 3.08 -16.12
CA TYR A 210 -14.26 4.34 -16.82
C TYR A 210 -13.78 5.57 -16.06
N GLN A 211 -13.94 5.59 -14.73
CA GLN A 211 -13.39 6.64 -13.86
C GLN A 211 -11.87 6.71 -13.98
N MET A 212 -11.20 5.55 -14.01
CA MET A 212 -9.75 5.48 -14.22
C MET A 212 -9.34 5.99 -15.60
N LEU A 213 -10.06 5.62 -16.66
CA LEU A 213 -9.79 6.11 -18.02
C LEU A 213 -9.91 7.63 -18.11
N GLU A 214 -10.96 8.20 -17.50
CA GLU A 214 -11.17 9.65 -17.43
C GLU A 214 -10.02 10.33 -16.68
N MET A 215 -9.72 9.87 -15.46
CA MET A 215 -8.67 10.42 -14.62
C MET A 215 -7.30 10.33 -15.31
N HIS A 216 -6.97 9.17 -15.89
CA HIS A 216 -5.71 8.95 -16.60
C HIS A 216 -5.58 9.86 -17.81
N LYS A 217 -6.66 10.08 -18.56
CA LYS A 217 -6.66 11.04 -19.68
C LYS A 217 -6.33 12.45 -19.20
N ILE A 218 -6.99 12.91 -18.12
CA ILE A 218 -6.74 14.23 -17.52
C ILE A 218 -5.27 14.34 -17.07
N ALA A 219 -4.75 13.31 -16.39
CA ALA A 219 -3.36 13.27 -15.94
C ALA A 219 -2.35 13.37 -17.10
N MET A 220 -2.57 12.60 -18.18
CA MET A 220 -1.72 12.66 -19.38
C MET A 220 -1.80 14.02 -20.08
N ASP A 221 -2.96 14.67 -20.11
CA ASP A 221 -3.11 16.02 -20.66
C ASP A 221 -2.35 17.07 -19.83
N ILE A 222 -2.32 16.91 -18.50
CA ILE A 222 -1.52 17.75 -17.60
C ILE A 222 -0.03 17.58 -17.91
N ILE A 223 0.48 16.33 -17.96
CA ILE A 223 1.88 16.04 -18.26
C ILE A 223 2.32 16.70 -19.59
N ARG A 224 1.49 16.57 -20.64
CA ARG A 224 1.77 17.21 -21.94
C ARG A 224 1.83 18.74 -21.84
N ARG A 225 0.90 19.36 -21.11
CA ARG A 225 0.88 20.83 -20.94
C ARG A 225 2.07 21.35 -20.15
N LEU A 226 2.54 20.57 -19.16
CA LEU A 226 3.70 20.94 -18.34
C LEU A 226 5.03 20.80 -19.09
N LYS A 227 5.05 20.16 -20.27
CA LYS A 227 6.24 19.98 -21.13
C LYS A 227 7.41 19.42 -20.33
N LEU A 228 7.19 18.23 -19.75
CA LEU A 228 8.12 17.59 -18.82
C LEU A 228 9.25 16.80 -19.51
N ASP A 229 9.11 16.55 -20.81
CA ASP A 229 10.10 15.81 -21.59
C ASP A 229 11.46 16.52 -21.59
N GLY A 230 12.53 15.76 -21.32
CA GLY A 230 13.90 16.27 -21.27
C GLY A 230 14.30 17.03 -20.01
N LEU A 231 13.37 17.27 -19.07
CA LEU A 231 13.68 17.92 -17.79
C LEU A 231 14.31 16.95 -16.77
N SER A 232 15.05 17.51 -15.81
CA SER A 232 15.54 16.77 -14.63
C SER A 232 14.40 16.32 -13.70
N ASP A 233 14.66 15.35 -12.82
CA ASP A 233 13.66 14.89 -11.86
C ASP A 233 13.21 16.02 -10.92
N LEU A 234 14.15 16.89 -10.53
CA LEU A 234 13.85 18.09 -9.74
C LEU A 234 12.87 19.01 -10.46
N GLU A 235 13.13 19.34 -11.72
CA GLU A 235 12.29 20.23 -12.52
C GLU A 235 10.91 19.64 -12.78
N LYS A 236 10.84 18.33 -13.08
CA LYS A 236 9.57 17.61 -13.25
C LYS A 236 8.75 17.63 -11.97
N ALA A 237 9.37 17.24 -10.85
CA ALA A 237 8.71 17.20 -9.55
C ALA A 237 8.22 18.58 -9.13
N PHE A 238 9.04 19.62 -9.31
CA PHE A 238 8.68 20.99 -8.99
C PHE A 238 7.51 21.48 -9.85
N ARG A 239 7.51 21.25 -11.17
CA ARG A 239 6.41 21.66 -12.06
C ARG A 239 5.09 20.97 -11.71
N ILE A 240 5.14 19.67 -11.41
CA ILE A 240 3.98 18.89 -10.95
C ILE A 240 3.46 19.45 -9.61
N TYR A 241 4.36 19.69 -8.66
CA TYR A 241 4.03 20.23 -7.35
C TYR A 241 3.37 21.62 -7.45
N VAL A 242 3.98 22.54 -8.20
CA VAL A 242 3.44 23.90 -8.44
C VAL A 242 2.09 23.84 -9.16
N TYR A 243 1.92 22.92 -10.11
CA TYR A 243 0.63 22.72 -10.77
C TYR A 243 -0.46 22.29 -9.77
N ALA A 244 -0.17 21.33 -8.90
CA ALA A 244 -1.12 20.87 -7.90
C ALA A 244 -1.54 21.99 -6.94
N ILE A 245 -0.59 22.68 -6.30
CA ILE A 245 -0.90 23.77 -5.35
C ILE A 245 -1.57 24.99 -6.02
N GLY A 246 -1.35 25.18 -7.33
CA GLY A 246 -1.96 26.27 -8.09
C GLY A 246 -3.37 25.96 -8.60
N THR A 247 -3.77 24.68 -8.65
CA THR A 247 -5.05 24.26 -9.24
C THR A 247 -6.03 23.65 -8.25
N LEU A 248 -5.55 23.11 -7.14
CA LEU A 248 -6.37 22.54 -6.09
C LEU A 248 -6.76 23.58 -5.04
N LYS A 249 -7.96 23.42 -4.49
CA LYS A 249 -8.46 24.14 -3.32
C LYS A 249 -8.59 23.19 -2.13
N TYR A 250 -8.28 23.68 -0.94
CA TYR A 250 -8.43 22.88 0.27
C TYR A 250 -9.91 22.78 0.69
N ASP A 251 -10.41 21.56 0.96
CA ASP A 251 -11.80 21.32 1.38
C ASP A 251 -11.98 21.42 2.90
N THR A 252 -11.79 22.62 3.47
CA THR A 252 -12.01 22.87 4.90
C THR A 252 -13.44 22.52 5.34
N GLU A 253 -14.44 22.79 4.48
CA GLU A 253 -15.84 22.47 4.76
C GLU A 253 -16.07 20.96 4.83
N GLY A 254 -15.52 20.19 3.88
CA GLY A 254 -15.56 18.73 3.89
C GLY A 254 -14.85 18.14 5.11
N LEU A 255 -13.71 18.72 5.49
CA LEU A 255 -12.96 18.30 6.69
C LEU A 255 -13.71 18.61 7.98
N ASN A 256 -14.30 19.80 8.11
CA ASN A 256 -15.11 20.17 9.27
C ASN A 256 -16.37 19.30 9.35
N TYR A 257 -17.01 19.04 8.21
CA TYR A 257 -18.12 18.10 8.15
C TYR A 257 -17.69 16.70 8.61
N ARG A 258 -16.49 16.24 8.23
CA ARG A 258 -15.94 14.97 8.74
C ARG A 258 -15.81 14.95 10.25
N ASN A 259 -15.16 15.96 10.81
CA ASN A 259 -14.79 16.00 12.23
C ASN A 259 -16.01 16.25 13.15
N ASN A 260 -17.05 16.92 12.65
CA ASN A 260 -18.22 17.31 13.46
C ASN A 260 -19.38 16.32 13.40
N ASN A 261 -19.34 15.29 12.55
CA ASN A 261 -20.41 14.30 12.47
C ASN A 261 -20.00 13.04 13.24
N ASP A 262 -20.79 12.70 14.26
CA ASP A 262 -20.74 11.41 14.91
C ASP A 262 -21.32 10.34 13.97
N LEU A 263 -20.42 9.61 13.31
CA LEU A 263 -20.76 8.62 12.29
C LEU A 263 -21.51 7.41 12.86
N ASP A 264 -21.45 7.22 14.18
CA ASP A 264 -22.13 6.11 14.85
C ASP A 264 -23.63 6.36 14.98
N ASN A 265 -24.06 7.64 14.95
CA ASN A 265 -25.44 8.06 15.19
C ASN A 265 -26.20 8.55 13.93
N ILE A 266 -25.68 8.32 12.72
CA ILE A 266 -26.37 8.65 11.46
C ILE A 266 -26.95 7.41 10.75
N SER A 267 -28.07 7.60 10.05
CA SER A 267 -28.70 6.56 9.21
C SER A 267 -27.72 5.95 8.20
N LYS A 268 -27.90 4.67 7.86
CA LYS A 268 -27.06 3.93 6.89
C LYS A 268 -26.81 4.70 5.58
N ASP A 269 -27.84 5.30 4.99
CA ASP A 269 -27.72 6.03 3.72
C ASP A 269 -26.86 7.30 3.85
N LYS A 270 -27.01 8.02 4.97
CA LYS A 270 -26.13 9.17 5.31
C LYS A 270 -24.69 8.72 5.52
N ARG A 271 -24.47 7.56 6.14
CA ARG A 271 -23.13 6.99 6.34
C ARG A 271 -22.50 6.63 4.99
N GLU A 272 -23.23 6.01 4.08
CA GLU A 272 -22.71 5.68 2.75
C GLU A 272 -22.37 6.94 1.94
N TYR A 273 -23.28 7.93 1.92
CA TYR A 273 -23.01 9.22 1.27
C TYR A 273 -21.77 9.91 1.88
N PHE A 274 -21.67 9.91 3.21
CA PHE A 274 -20.52 10.46 3.92
C PHE A 274 -19.23 9.73 3.54
N SER A 275 -19.20 8.40 3.60
CA SER A 275 -18.02 7.60 3.24
C SER A 275 -17.58 7.86 1.81
N ARG A 276 -18.52 7.91 0.86
CA ARG A 276 -18.21 8.25 -0.54
C ARG A 276 -17.61 9.65 -0.67
N ARG A 277 -18.19 10.65 0.00
CA ARG A 277 -17.65 12.02 0.00
C ARG A 277 -16.24 12.05 0.61
N MET A 278 -16.02 11.36 1.72
CA MET A 278 -14.72 11.28 2.39
C MET A 278 -13.66 10.62 1.51
N MET A 279 -14.00 9.51 0.87
CA MET A 279 -13.08 8.86 -0.05
C MET A 279 -12.70 9.78 -1.22
N ILE A 280 -13.67 10.51 -1.79
CA ILE A 280 -13.42 11.44 -2.89
C ILE A 280 -12.46 12.55 -2.49
N ILE A 281 -12.69 13.25 -1.38
CA ILE A 281 -11.86 14.41 -0.98
C ILE A 281 -10.42 14.02 -0.59
N ASN A 282 -10.16 12.73 -0.30
CA ASN A 282 -8.83 12.20 -0.01
C ASN A 282 -8.16 11.53 -1.22
N SER A 283 -8.85 11.42 -2.36
CA SER A 283 -8.38 10.65 -3.52
C SER A 283 -7.73 11.49 -4.62
N ALA A 284 -6.86 10.88 -5.41
CA ALA A 284 -6.39 11.43 -6.68
C ALA A 284 -7.58 11.70 -7.62
N PHE A 285 -8.56 10.81 -7.67
CA PHE A 285 -9.75 10.98 -8.52
C PHE A 285 -10.50 12.28 -8.20
N GLY A 286 -10.74 12.56 -6.91
CA GLY A 286 -11.34 13.82 -6.46
C GLY A 286 -10.48 15.03 -6.80
N ALA A 287 -9.15 14.91 -6.67
CA ALA A 287 -8.22 15.99 -7.00
C ALA A 287 -8.25 16.34 -8.50
N PHE A 288 -8.26 15.33 -9.39
CA PHE A 288 -8.32 15.55 -10.84
C PHE A 288 -9.68 16.06 -11.32
N THR A 289 -10.78 15.57 -10.73
CA THR A 289 -12.15 15.85 -11.22
C THR A 289 -12.83 17.03 -10.52
N GLN A 290 -12.70 17.15 -9.20
CA GLN A 290 -13.37 18.18 -8.40
C GLN A 290 -12.47 19.36 -8.04
N ARG A 291 -11.15 19.14 -8.01
CA ARG A 291 -10.14 20.15 -7.62
C ARG A 291 -10.37 20.79 -6.25
N LYS A 292 -11.16 20.15 -5.38
CA LYS A 292 -11.40 20.56 -4.00
C LYS A 292 -11.22 19.32 -3.12
N VAL A 293 -10.11 19.27 -2.38
CA VAL A 293 -9.62 18.07 -1.67
C VAL A 293 -8.92 18.45 -0.36
N VAL A 294 -8.66 17.47 0.51
CA VAL A 294 -7.84 17.64 1.72
C VAL A 294 -6.41 17.13 1.50
N CYS A 295 -5.57 17.10 2.55
CA CYS A 295 -4.14 16.78 2.46
C CYS A 295 -3.84 15.49 1.65
N ASP A 296 -4.54 14.38 1.92
CA ASP A 296 -4.38 13.13 1.15
C ASP A 296 -4.61 13.32 -0.36
N GLY A 297 -5.60 14.11 -0.76
CA GLY A 297 -5.93 14.32 -2.17
C GLY A 297 -4.85 15.09 -2.93
N TYR A 298 -4.18 16.06 -2.28
CA TYR A 298 -3.00 16.72 -2.84
C TYR A 298 -1.86 15.72 -3.04
N VAL A 299 -1.55 14.94 -2.00
CA VAL A 299 -0.48 13.94 -2.01
C VAL A 299 -0.73 12.88 -3.09
N ASN A 300 -1.94 12.35 -3.16
CA ASN A 300 -2.32 11.30 -4.11
C ASN A 300 -2.29 11.77 -5.57
N MET A 301 -2.75 13.00 -5.86
CA MET A 301 -2.62 13.57 -7.20
C MET A 301 -1.16 13.73 -7.63
N ILE A 302 -0.31 14.27 -6.74
CA ILE A 302 1.11 14.47 -7.03
C ILE A 302 1.80 13.12 -7.24
N LYS A 303 1.57 12.15 -6.35
CA LYS A 303 2.11 10.78 -6.48
C LYS A 303 1.74 10.15 -7.83
N TYR A 304 0.49 10.28 -8.25
CA TYR A 304 0.03 9.72 -9.53
C TYR A 304 0.71 10.40 -10.74
N LEU A 305 0.84 11.73 -10.74
CA LEU A 305 1.55 12.43 -11.81
C LEU A 305 3.05 12.08 -11.85
N LEU A 306 3.69 11.94 -10.69
CA LEU A 306 5.08 11.54 -10.56
C LEU A 306 5.30 10.11 -11.05
N SER A 307 4.41 9.17 -10.72
CA SER A 307 4.53 7.77 -11.17
C SER A 307 4.45 7.64 -12.69
N LEU A 308 3.60 8.44 -13.35
CA LEU A 308 3.56 8.55 -14.82
C LEU A 308 4.86 9.14 -15.43
N CYS A 309 5.65 9.87 -14.64
CA CYS A 309 6.96 10.40 -15.03
C CYS A 309 8.12 9.49 -14.63
N GLY A 310 7.86 8.32 -14.03
CA GLY A 310 8.89 7.41 -13.52
C GLY A 310 9.58 7.87 -12.24
N ILE A 311 9.01 8.85 -11.52
CA ILE A 311 9.58 9.40 -10.29
C ILE A 311 8.93 8.72 -9.08
N SER A 312 9.73 8.07 -8.25
CA SER A 312 9.27 7.41 -7.02
C SER A 312 8.77 8.43 -6.00
N SER A 313 7.63 8.15 -5.39
CA SER A 313 7.05 8.99 -4.34
C SER A 313 6.28 8.15 -3.32
N LYS A 314 6.19 8.63 -2.07
CA LYS A 314 5.49 7.96 -0.98
C LYS A 314 4.71 8.98 -0.14
N THR A 315 3.60 8.52 0.44
CA THR A 315 2.89 9.30 1.46
C THR A 315 3.70 9.28 2.75
N VAL A 316 3.73 10.41 3.45
CA VAL A 316 4.33 10.56 4.77
C VAL A 316 3.20 10.94 5.72
N ILE A 317 2.87 10.05 6.65
CA ILE A 317 1.88 10.33 7.70
C ILE A 317 2.61 10.95 8.88
N CYS A 318 2.17 12.15 9.26
CA CYS A 318 2.74 12.96 10.33
C CYS A 318 1.65 13.57 11.24
N GLN A 319 2.04 14.10 12.39
CA GLN A 319 1.16 14.83 13.30
C GLN A 319 1.60 16.28 13.45
N LYS A 320 0.62 17.19 13.42
CA LYS A 320 0.78 18.58 13.86
C LYS A 320 0.95 18.63 15.39
N GLU A 321 1.44 19.75 15.91
CA GLU A 321 1.66 19.94 17.36
C GLU A 321 0.40 19.67 18.21
N ASN A 322 -0.79 19.97 17.67
CA ASN A 322 -2.07 19.71 18.31
C ASN A 322 -2.55 18.24 18.22
N GLY A 323 -1.71 17.32 17.74
CA GLY A 323 -2.02 15.89 17.55
C GLY A 323 -2.84 15.56 16.30
N GLN A 324 -3.21 16.57 15.49
CA GLN A 324 -3.97 16.34 14.26
C GLN A 324 -3.12 15.59 13.24
N LEU A 325 -3.65 14.46 12.74
CA LEU A 325 -3.03 13.71 11.64
C LEU A 325 -3.00 14.55 10.35
N HIS A 326 -1.87 14.44 9.65
CA HIS A 326 -1.60 15.13 8.40
C HIS A 326 -0.89 14.19 7.43
N SER A 327 -1.12 14.41 6.15
CA SER A 327 -0.47 13.69 5.07
C SER A 327 0.39 14.64 4.27
N ALA A 328 1.69 14.37 4.30
CA ALA A 328 2.68 14.97 3.46
C ALA A 328 3.17 13.94 2.43
N LEU A 329 4.17 14.31 1.63
CA LEU A 329 4.76 13.42 0.65
C LEU A 329 6.28 13.46 0.71
N LYS A 330 6.91 12.37 0.28
CA LYS A 330 8.33 12.37 -0.06
C LYS A 330 8.54 11.91 -1.50
N ILE A 331 9.47 12.58 -2.18
CA ILE A 331 9.81 12.35 -3.59
C ILE A 331 11.26 11.91 -3.65
N GLN A 332 11.57 10.94 -4.51
CA GLN A 332 12.95 10.64 -4.85
C GLN A 332 13.40 11.56 -5.99
N ILE A 333 14.23 12.55 -5.69
CA ILE A 333 14.80 13.50 -6.65
C ILE A 333 16.29 13.22 -6.76
N ASP A 334 16.77 12.94 -7.98
CA ASP A 334 18.19 12.67 -8.27
C ASP A 334 18.80 11.63 -7.31
N GLY A 335 18.03 10.58 -7.00
CA GLY A 335 18.41 9.49 -6.11
C GLY A 335 18.25 9.75 -4.61
N LYS A 336 17.88 10.96 -4.18
CA LYS A 336 17.68 11.33 -2.76
C LYS A 336 16.21 11.52 -2.42
N TRP A 337 15.80 11.06 -1.24
CA TRP A 337 14.46 11.32 -0.73
C TRP A 337 14.38 12.71 -0.10
N CYS A 338 13.44 13.52 -0.57
CA CYS A 338 13.13 14.84 -0.02
C CYS A 338 11.64 14.94 0.33
N TYR A 339 11.34 15.71 1.37
CA TYR A 339 9.99 15.88 1.90
C TYR A 339 9.32 17.10 1.27
N CYS A 340 8.01 17.00 1.05
CA CYS A 340 7.21 18.12 0.60
C CYS A 340 5.85 18.13 1.32
N ASP A 341 5.30 19.33 1.51
CA ASP A 341 3.96 19.54 2.04
C ASP A 341 3.16 20.49 1.13
N PRO A 342 2.39 19.95 0.17
CA PRO A 342 1.63 20.76 -0.78
C PRO A 342 0.45 21.50 -0.15
N GLU A 343 0.00 21.13 1.05
CA GLU A 343 -1.13 21.80 1.74
C GLU A 343 -0.71 23.16 2.29
N GLN A 344 0.53 23.28 2.75
CA GLN A 344 1.07 24.50 3.36
C GLN A 344 1.53 25.54 2.33
N ASP A 345 1.69 25.14 1.07
CA ASP A 345 2.18 25.99 0.00
C ASP A 345 1.07 26.59 -0.86
N SER A 346 1.41 27.66 -1.57
CA SER A 346 0.56 28.25 -2.61
C SER A 346 1.41 28.56 -3.84
N TYR A 347 0.78 28.69 -5.01
CA TYR A 347 1.51 29.03 -6.23
C TYR A 347 2.30 30.36 -6.15
N LYS A 348 1.96 31.24 -5.20
CA LYS A 348 2.68 32.51 -4.96
C LYS A 348 3.90 32.36 -4.05
N LYS A 349 3.96 31.28 -3.27
CA LYS A 349 4.94 31.08 -2.21
C LYS A 349 5.13 29.58 -1.98
N VAL A 350 6.22 29.05 -2.52
CA VAL A 350 6.64 27.65 -2.39
C VAL A 350 7.79 27.59 -1.39
N ARG A 351 7.55 26.98 -0.23
CA ARG A 351 8.46 26.89 0.92
C ARG A 351 8.64 25.47 1.43
N TYR A 352 7.65 24.61 1.19
CA TYR A 352 7.60 23.25 1.70
C TYR A 352 7.79 22.25 0.57
N PHE A 353 8.65 22.57 -0.39
CA PHE A 353 9.12 21.67 -1.44
C PHE A 353 10.61 21.38 -1.24
N ASN A 354 11.00 20.12 -1.40
CA ASN A 354 12.39 19.67 -1.31
C ASN A 354 13.05 19.91 0.07
N LEU A 355 12.29 19.68 1.14
CA LEU A 355 12.76 19.74 2.51
C LEU A 355 13.62 18.51 2.86
N SER A 356 14.60 18.72 3.75
CA SER A 356 15.26 17.65 4.47
C SER A 356 14.35 17.04 5.54
N LYS A 357 14.75 15.87 6.07
CA LYS A 357 14.06 15.25 7.21
C LYS A 357 14.06 16.16 8.44
N ASP A 358 15.22 16.73 8.79
CA ASP A 358 15.36 17.61 9.95
C ASP A 358 14.46 18.86 9.85
N GLU A 359 14.25 19.38 8.65
CA GLU A 359 13.29 20.48 8.43
C GLU A 359 11.84 20.01 8.60
N MET A 360 11.51 18.80 8.11
CA MET A 360 10.19 18.21 8.29
C MET A 360 9.89 17.91 9.77
N GLU A 361 10.86 17.44 10.54
CA GLU A 361 10.74 17.13 11.97
C GLU A 361 10.59 18.38 12.85
N LYS A 362 11.03 19.55 12.37
CA LYS A 362 10.75 20.84 13.03
C LYS A 362 9.30 21.27 12.86
N LEU A 363 8.61 20.76 11.85
CA LEU A 363 7.23 21.11 11.53
C LEU A 363 6.24 20.09 12.10
N TYR A 364 6.62 18.82 12.13
CA TYR A 364 5.74 17.71 12.43
C TYR A 364 6.41 16.61 13.23
N THR A 365 5.62 15.89 14.01
CA THR A 365 6.02 14.58 14.53
C THR A 365 5.86 13.54 13.42
N LEU A 366 6.95 12.90 13.01
CA LEU A 366 6.92 11.84 11.99
C LEU A 366 6.56 10.49 12.62
N SER A 367 5.86 9.66 11.85
CA SER A 367 5.55 8.28 12.26
C SER A 367 6.80 7.39 12.30
N MET A 368 6.72 6.27 13.01
CA MET A 368 7.82 5.30 13.13
C MET A 368 8.31 4.78 11.78
N LYS A 369 7.42 4.77 10.78
CA LYS A 369 7.75 4.44 9.39
C LYS A 369 8.92 5.24 8.84
N GLU A 370 9.01 6.53 9.16
CA GLU A 370 10.08 7.37 8.63
C GLU A 370 11.43 7.04 9.27
N GLN A 371 11.46 6.55 10.51
CA GLN A 371 12.69 6.04 11.12
C GLN A 371 13.10 4.70 10.50
N PHE A 372 12.13 3.83 10.23
CA PHE A 372 12.34 2.56 9.54
C PHE A 372 12.97 2.76 8.17
N ASP A 373 12.38 3.63 7.34
CA ASP A 373 12.85 3.90 5.98
C ASP A 373 14.26 4.51 5.95
N ASN A 374 14.67 5.23 7.01
CA ASN A 374 16.00 5.85 7.13
C ASN A 374 17.05 4.95 7.82
N GLY A 375 16.70 3.71 8.18
CA GLY A 375 17.63 2.78 8.83
C GLY A 375 18.01 3.16 10.26
N GLU A 376 17.22 4.00 10.92
CA GLU A 376 17.48 4.48 12.28
C GLU A 376 16.96 3.53 13.36
N MET A 377 16.18 2.52 12.98
CA MET A 377 15.63 1.53 13.91
C MET A 377 16.68 0.48 14.27
N LYS A 378 17.13 0.49 15.54
CA LYS A 378 17.95 -0.56 16.15
C LYS A 378 17.08 -1.53 16.96
N GLU A 379 17.49 -2.79 17.06
CA GLU A 379 16.79 -3.80 17.87
C GLU A 379 16.64 -3.34 19.34
N GLY A 380 15.43 -3.49 19.90
CA GLY A 380 15.13 -3.20 21.31
C GLY A 380 14.63 -1.78 21.62
N THR A 381 14.50 -0.87 20.64
CA THR A 381 14.04 0.51 20.89
C THR A 381 12.52 0.71 20.80
N TYR A 382 11.75 -0.29 20.35
CA TYR A 382 10.30 -0.20 20.15
C TYR A 382 9.54 0.27 21.41
N GLY A 383 9.89 -0.26 22.59
CA GLY A 383 9.27 0.14 23.86
C GLY A 383 9.80 1.46 24.46
N GLN A 384 10.99 1.91 24.06
CA GLN A 384 11.57 3.17 24.53
C GLN A 384 11.01 4.37 23.75
N TYR A 385 10.64 4.19 22.48
CA TYR A 385 10.05 5.25 21.67
C TYR A 385 8.65 5.66 22.12
N TYR A 386 7.83 4.71 22.59
CA TYR A 386 6.54 4.99 23.22
C TYR A 386 6.66 5.97 24.40
N LYS A 387 7.77 5.89 25.17
CA LYS A 387 8.04 6.82 26.28
C LYS A 387 8.52 8.20 25.83
N ARG A 388 8.99 8.37 24.59
CA ARG A 388 9.36 9.68 24.02
C ARG A 388 8.19 10.38 23.32
N LEU A 389 7.27 9.63 22.70
CA LEU A 389 6.05 10.17 22.08
C LEU A 389 5.01 10.70 23.09
N HIS A 390 5.15 10.32 24.36
CA HIS A 390 4.23 10.69 25.45
C HIS A 390 4.91 11.50 26.57
N ARG A 391 6.00 12.21 26.25
CA ARG A 391 6.56 13.29 27.07
C ARG A 391 6.31 14.60 26.36
#